data_AF-A0A4Y2VTQ1-F1
#
_entry.id   AF-A0A4Y2VTQ1-F1
#
_cell.length_a   1.000
_cell.length_b   1.000
_cell.length_c   1.000
_cell.angle_alpha   90.00
_cell.angle_beta   90.00
_cell.angle_gamma   90.00
#
_symmetry.space_group_name_H-M   'P 1'
#
loop_
_entity.id
_entity.type
_entity.pdbx_description
1 polymer ?
#
loop_
_entity_poly.entity_id
_entity_poly.type
_entity_poly.pdbx_seq_one_letter_code
_entity_poly.pdbx_strand_id
1 'polypeptide(L)'
;MSSIVELIAKQAQATFSRSITEESFLENLTKLIKNVNKVRASDLKLNKDTLRTINSDNDDKRLAPVTYIEVAENKTFSMGIFLLRSGARIPLHDHPGMHGVLKVIQGTVKITSYSAVSKVPSDIKLPQDIYNRVKGVQKERLIPVEKHSSGNVTEKDEPCVLKPKEGNFHEICAVGGTAAFLDILAPPYDMNERDCHYYVPLETNKTDSEVKCWLLRTTPPSDFWCESADYTGPKVSL
;
A
#
# COMPACT_ATOMS: atom_id res chain seq x y z
N MET A 1 -25.96 6.69 16.42
CA MET A 1 -25.13 5.47 16.28
C MET A 1 -23.86 5.85 15.55
N SER A 2 -22.71 5.31 15.96
CA SER A 2 -21.44 5.54 15.26
C SER A 2 -21.47 4.89 13.86
N SER A 3 -20.89 5.55 12.85
CA SER A 3 -20.76 4.96 11.51
C SER A 3 -19.73 3.84 11.52
N ILE A 4 -19.78 2.92 10.54
CA ILE A 4 -18.73 1.89 10.41
C ILE A 4 -17.35 2.51 10.20
N VAL A 5 -17.28 3.68 9.53
CA VAL A 5 -16.03 4.43 9.30
C VAL A 5 -15.44 4.94 10.61
N GLU A 6 -16.27 5.55 11.47
CA GLU A 6 -15.81 6.00 12.79
C GLU A 6 -15.44 4.81 13.70
N LEU A 7 -16.19 3.70 13.62
CA LEU A 7 -15.87 2.47 14.34
C LEU A 7 -14.49 1.90 13.93
N ILE A 8 -14.19 1.87 12.64
CA ILE A 8 -12.88 1.44 12.12
C ILE A 8 -11.78 2.35 12.65
N ALA A 9 -11.97 3.67 12.59
CA ALA A 9 -10.97 4.64 13.03
C ALA A 9 -10.68 4.50 14.54
N LYS A 10 -11.71 4.36 15.38
CA LYS A 10 -11.56 4.12 16.83
C LYS A 10 -10.88 2.78 17.11
N GLN A 11 -11.21 1.73 16.35
CA GLN A 11 -10.54 0.44 16.49
C GLN A 11 -9.06 0.54 16.07
N ALA A 12 -8.71 1.25 15.00
CA ALA A 12 -7.33 1.49 14.60
C ALA A 12 -6.55 2.24 15.69
N GLN A 13 -7.15 3.28 16.28
CA GLN A 13 -6.57 4.01 17.41
C GLN A 13 -6.25 3.08 18.59
N ALA A 14 -7.19 2.19 18.93
CA ALA A 14 -6.98 1.22 20.02
C ALA A 14 -5.90 0.19 19.66
N THR A 15 -5.95 -0.36 18.44
CA THR A 15 -5.02 -1.38 17.93
C THR A 15 -3.58 -0.89 17.93
N PHE A 16 -3.32 0.34 17.50
CA PHE A 16 -1.94 0.83 17.30
C PHE A 16 -1.45 1.77 18.41
N SER A 17 -2.16 1.83 19.54
CA SER A 17 -1.74 2.61 20.71
C SER A 17 -0.47 2.03 21.34
N ARG A 18 0.41 2.90 21.85
CA ARG A 18 1.76 2.52 22.35
C ARG A 18 1.79 1.67 23.62
N SER A 19 0.65 1.45 24.28
CA SER A 19 0.58 0.91 25.65
C SER A 19 -0.27 -0.36 25.75
N ILE A 20 -0.19 -1.25 24.78
CA ILE A 20 -0.90 -2.54 24.79
C ILE A 20 0.08 -3.72 24.75
N THR A 21 -0.35 -4.86 25.29
CA THR A 21 0.40 -6.12 25.19
C THR A 21 0.33 -6.69 23.77
N GLU A 22 1.23 -7.60 23.42
CA GLU A 22 1.21 -8.30 22.13
C GLU A 22 -0.10 -9.07 21.91
N GLU A 23 -0.61 -9.73 22.96
CA GLU A 23 -1.90 -10.45 22.90
C GLU A 23 -3.06 -9.49 22.60
N SER A 24 -3.14 -8.37 23.33
CA SER A 24 -4.15 -7.34 23.08
C SER A 24 -4.02 -6.71 21.69
N PHE A 25 -2.78 -6.53 21.19
CA PHE A 25 -2.53 -6.07 19.83
C PHE A 25 -3.13 -7.03 18.80
N LEU A 26 -2.85 -8.34 18.92
CA LEU A 26 -3.35 -9.34 17.98
C LEU A 26 -4.88 -9.44 18.01
N GLU A 27 -5.49 -9.38 19.19
CA GLU A 27 -6.95 -9.37 19.34
C GLU A 27 -7.56 -8.12 18.69
N ASN A 28 -6.98 -6.94 18.95
CA ASN A 28 -7.43 -5.69 18.39
C ASN A 28 -7.23 -5.62 16.87
N LEU A 29 -6.12 -6.16 16.35
CA LEU A 29 -5.86 -6.25 14.92
C LEU A 29 -6.90 -7.16 14.24
N THR A 30 -7.24 -8.29 14.86
CA THR A 30 -8.29 -9.20 14.36
C THR A 30 -9.65 -8.48 14.30
N LYS A 31 -9.99 -7.71 15.35
CA LYS A 31 -11.21 -6.88 15.36
C LYS A 31 -11.17 -5.79 14.28
N LEU A 32 -10.03 -5.15 14.08
CA LEU A 32 -9.84 -4.12 13.06
C LEU A 32 -10.09 -4.71 11.67
N ILE A 33 -9.41 -5.81 11.32
CA ILE A 33 -9.57 -6.49 10.02
C ILE A 33 -11.04 -6.86 9.79
N LYS A 34 -11.71 -7.41 10.81
CA LYS A 34 -13.14 -7.77 10.72
C LYS A 34 -14.04 -6.56 10.47
N ASN A 35 -13.74 -5.40 11.06
CA ASN A 35 -14.51 -4.18 10.84
C ASN A 35 -14.22 -3.58 9.47
N VAL A 36 -12.95 -3.54 9.06
CA VAL A 36 -12.52 -3.07 7.74
C VAL A 36 -13.15 -3.92 6.63
N ASN A 37 -13.23 -5.25 6.79
CA ASN A 37 -13.84 -6.12 5.77
C ASN A 37 -15.32 -5.82 5.51
N LYS A 38 -16.03 -5.20 6.46
CA LYS A 38 -17.44 -4.83 6.31
C LYS A 38 -17.65 -3.53 5.54
N VAL A 39 -16.64 -2.67 5.45
CA VAL A 39 -16.79 -1.35 4.82
C VAL A 39 -17.09 -1.49 3.33
N ARG A 40 -17.97 -0.63 2.82
CA ARG A 40 -18.31 -0.53 1.40
C ARG A 40 -18.12 0.91 0.94
N ALA A 41 -18.04 1.10 -0.38
CA ALA A 41 -17.95 2.42 -1.00
C ALA A 41 -19.08 3.37 -0.54
N SER A 42 -20.28 2.85 -0.34
CA SER A 42 -21.45 3.61 0.14
C SER A 42 -21.24 4.20 1.54
N ASP A 43 -20.55 3.48 2.44
CA ASP A 43 -20.29 3.95 3.81
C ASP A 43 -19.35 5.16 3.82
N LEU A 44 -18.50 5.27 2.79
CA LEU A 44 -17.55 6.34 2.57
C LEU A 44 -18.12 7.45 1.66
N LYS A 45 -19.38 7.34 1.24
CA LYS A 45 -20.04 8.19 0.22
C LYS A 45 -19.25 8.34 -1.09
N LEU A 46 -18.51 7.31 -1.47
CA LEU A 46 -17.95 7.22 -2.81
C LEU A 46 -19.06 6.79 -3.76
N ASN A 47 -19.77 7.78 -4.30
CA ASN A 47 -20.88 7.54 -5.22
C ASN A 47 -20.37 7.44 -6.67
N LYS A 48 -21.25 7.03 -7.58
CA LYS A 48 -20.94 6.92 -9.01
C LYS A 48 -20.45 8.24 -9.62
N ASP A 49 -20.80 9.38 -9.04
CA ASP A 49 -20.41 10.69 -9.59
C ASP A 49 -18.97 11.04 -9.24
N THR A 50 -18.52 10.79 -8.01
CA THR A 50 -17.08 10.86 -7.64
C THR A 50 -16.22 10.02 -8.59
N LEU A 51 -16.74 8.84 -8.96
CA LEU A 51 -16.06 7.89 -9.83
C LEU A 51 -16.19 8.25 -11.32
N ARG A 52 -17.26 8.95 -11.71
CA ARG A 52 -17.44 9.47 -13.07
C ARG A 52 -16.48 10.61 -13.35
N THR A 53 -16.24 11.50 -12.39
CA THR A 53 -15.23 12.56 -12.50
C THR A 53 -13.83 11.99 -12.74
N ILE A 54 -13.55 10.80 -12.20
CA ILE A 54 -12.28 10.10 -12.44
C ILE A 54 -12.27 9.41 -13.81
N ASN A 55 -13.43 8.95 -14.29
CA ASN A 55 -13.57 8.22 -15.55
C ASN A 55 -13.74 9.12 -16.79
N SER A 56 -14.22 10.36 -16.66
CA SER A 56 -14.57 11.22 -17.81
C SER A 56 -13.38 11.52 -18.72
N ASP A 57 -12.16 11.45 -18.19
CA ASP A 57 -10.95 11.92 -18.85
C ASP A 57 -9.79 10.92 -18.67
N ASN A 58 -10.05 9.61 -18.83
CA ASN A 58 -8.98 8.59 -18.74
C ASN A 58 -7.83 8.82 -19.76
N ASP A 59 -8.05 9.59 -20.83
CA ASP A 59 -7.03 9.95 -21.82
C ASP A 59 -6.33 11.30 -21.57
N ASP A 60 -6.78 12.11 -20.60
CA ASP A 60 -6.09 13.37 -20.28
C ASP A 60 -4.88 13.10 -19.38
N LYS A 61 -3.71 13.05 -20.01
CA LYS A 61 -2.40 12.88 -19.35
C LYS A 61 -2.04 13.99 -18.36
N ARG A 62 -2.83 15.07 -18.26
CA ARG A 62 -2.64 16.13 -17.26
C ARG A 62 -3.22 15.77 -15.90
N LEU A 63 -4.13 14.81 -15.85
CA LEU A 63 -4.82 14.43 -14.62
C LEU A 63 -4.02 13.41 -13.83
N ALA A 64 -4.09 13.51 -12.50
CA ALA A 64 -3.37 12.59 -11.64
C ALA A 64 -3.83 11.14 -11.85
N PRO A 65 -2.90 10.17 -11.96
CA PRO A 65 -3.27 8.76 -12.06
C PRO A 65 -4.00 8.25 -10.82
N VAL A 66 -3.77 8.89 -9.68
CA VAL A 66 -4.35 8.52 -8.38
C VAL A 66 -4.88 9.76 -7.66
N THR A 67 -6.06 9.64 -7.07
CA THR A 67 -6.63 10.63 -6.14
C THR A 67 -6.55 10.06 -4.73
N TYR A 68 -6.02 10.84 -3.79
CA TYR A 68 -5.98 10.52 -2.36
C TYR A 68 -7.05 11.33 -1.61
N ILE A 69 -7.82 10.65 -0.77
CA ILE A 69 -8.82 11.26 0.12
C ILE A 69 -8.47 10.91 1.55
N GLU A 70 -8.05 11.90 2.33
CA GLU A 70 -7.80 11.73 3.76
C GLU A 70 -9.12 11.54 4.51
N VAL A 71 -9.26 10.46 5.28
CA VAL A 71 -10.46 10.20 6.09
C VAL A 71 -10.22 10.56 7.55
N ALA A 72 -9.06 10.17 8.09
CA ALA A 72 -8.60 10.56 9.41
C ALA A 72 -7.09 10.35 9.54
N GLU A 73 -6.40 11.28 10.19
CA GLU A 73 -4.97 11.15 10.47
C GLU A 73 -4.64 11.67 11.88
N ASN A 74 -3.72 10.99 12.56
CA ASN A 74 -3.07 11.48 13.76
C ASN A 74 -1.70 10.79 13.95
N LYS A 75 -1.05 11.00 15.10
CA LYS A 75 0.28 10.42 15.38
C LYS A 75 0.31 8.88 15.50
N THR A 76 -0.84 8.24 15.59
CA THR A 76 -0.98 6.78 15.78
C THR A 76 -1.24 6.07 14.46
N PHE A 77 -2.10 6.61 13.60
CA PHE A 77 -2.42 6.02 12.31
C PHE A 77 -2.88 7.09 11.31
N SER A 78 -2.79 6.73 10.03
CA SER A 78 -3.46 7.41 8.93
C SER A 78 -4.49 6.46 8.33
N MET A 79 -5.62 7.01 7.90
CA MET A 79 -6.68 6.30 7.20
C MET A 79 -7.11 7.13 6.01
N GLY A 80 -6.93 6.60 4.82
CA GLY A 80 -7.18 7.30 3.57
C GLY A 80 -7.75 6.38 2.50
N ILE A 81 -8.28 6.99 1.44
CA ILE A 81 -8.83 6.27 0.29
C ILE A 81 -7.98 6.63 -0.92
N PHE A 82 -7.58 5.62 -1.66
CA PHE A 82 -6.93 5.78 -2.94
C PHE A 82 -7.89 5.40 -4.06
N LEU A 83 -8.05 6.30 -5.02
CA LEU A 83 -8.86 6.09 -6.21
C LEU A 83 -7.92 6.09 -7.42
N LEU A 84 -7.85 4.96 -8.11
CA LEU A 84 -6.96 4.74 -9.24
C LEU A 84 -7.75 4.85 -10.54
N ARG A 85 -7.23 5.64 -11.49
CA ARG A 85 -7.73 5.66 -12.87
C ARG A 85 -7.55 4.32 -13.55
N SER A 86 -8.24 4.11 -14.67
CA SER A 86 -8.09 2.86 -15.43
C SER A 86 -6.65 2.71 -15.91
N GLY A 87 -6.02 1.57 -15.59
CA GLY A 87 -4.63 1.29 -15.93
C GLY A 87 -3.59 2.06 -15.09
N ALA A 88 -4.02 2.89 -14.14
CA ALA A 88 -3.11 3.55 -13.22
C ALA A 88 -2.48 2.57 -12.23
N ARG A 89 -1.33 2.95 -11.70
CA ARG A 89 -0.65 2.21 -10.64
C ARG A 89 -0.13 3.15 -9.56
N ILE A 90 -0.08 2.64 -8.34
CA ILE A 90 0.81 3.12 -7.30
C ILE A 90 2.11 2.31 -7.47
N PRO A 91 3.21 2.94 -7.90
CA PRO A 91 4.47 2.24 -8.18
C PRO A 91 4.99 1.49 -6.96
N LEU A 92 5.86 0.51 -7.20
CA LEU A 92 6.48 -0.26 -6.12
C LEU A 92 7.12 0.66 -5.07
N HIS A 93 6.61 0.61 -3.85
CA HIS A 93 7.03 1.44 -2.72
C HIS A 93 7.06 0.67 -1.41
N ASP A 94 7.67 1.25 -0.37
CA ASP A 94 7.79 0.67 0.97
C ASP A 94 6.96 1.39 2.05
N HIS A 95 6.87 0.75 3.21
CA HIS A 95 6.17 1.23 4.41
C HIS A 95 7.06 1.06 5.66
N PRO A 96 8.20 1.76 5.78
CA PRO A 96 9.23 1.42 6.77
C PRO A 96 8.71 1.35 8.21
N GLY A 97 8.76 0.16 8.82
CA GLY A 97 8.35 -0.02 10.22
C GLY A 97 6.82 0.03 10.46
N MET A 98 6.00 0.04 9.41
CA MET A 98 4.56 0.25 9.52
C MET A 98 3.78 -1.07 9.38
N HIS A 99 2.64 -1.12 10.06
CA HIS A 99 1.55 -2.05 9.76
C HIS A 99 0.57 -1.38 8.81
N GLY A 100 -0.13 -2.18 8.02
CA GLY A 100 -1.18 -1.67 7.15
C GLY A 100 -2.32 -2.64 6.92
N VAL A 101 -3.50 -2.10 6.69
CA VAL A 101 -4.72 -2.85 6.40
C VAL A 101 -5.42 -2.19 5.21
N LEU A 102 -5.37 -2.86 4.07
CA LEU A 102 -5.92 -2.40 2.80
C LEU A 102 -7.18 -3.17 2.45
N LYS A 103 -8.27 -2.48 2.15
CA LYS A 103 -9.51 -3.08 1.66
C LYS A 103 -9.95 -2.44 0.36
N VAL A 104 -10.00 -3.24 -0.70
CA VAL A 104 -10.67 -2.83 -1.95
C VAL A 104 -12.15 -2.61 -1.64
N ILE A 105 -12.65 -1.44 -2.01
CA ILE A 105 -14.04 -1.04 -1.81
C ILE A 105 -14.78 -0.90 -3.13
N GLN A 106 -14.05 -0.85 -4.24
CA GLN A 106 -14.60 -0.91 -5.58
C GLN A 106 -13.57 -1.36 -6.62
N GLY A 107 -14.01 -2.17 -7.57
CA GLY A 107 -13.23 -2.52 -8.75
C GLY A 107 -12.22 -3.60 -8.44
N THR A 108 -11.15 -3.66 -9.22
CA THR A 108 -10.12 -4.68 -9.05
C THR A 108 -8.74 -4.04 -9.08
N VAL A 109 -7.91 -4.42 -8.12
CA VAL A 109 -6.49 -4.09 -8.13
C VAL A 109 -5.66 -5.36 -8.22
N LYS A 110 -4.56 -5.32 -8.96
CA LYS A 110 -3.50 -6.31 -8.87
C LYS A 110 -2.48 -5.83 -7.85
N ILE A 111 -2.22 -6.63 -6.83
CA ILE A 111 -1.20 -6.36 -5.82
C ILE A 111 -0.05 -7.32 -6.02
N THR A 112 1.17 -6.79 -6.10
CA THR A 112 2.41 -7.57 -6.10
C THR A 112 3.26 -7.09 -4.94
N SER A 113 3.51 -7.95 -3.96
CA SER A 113 4.26 -7.61 -2.76
C SER A 113 5.59 -8.34 -2.65
N TYR A 114 6.50 -7.78 -1.85
CA TYR A 114 7.82 -8.32 -1.57
C TYR A 114 8.14 -8.14 -0.09
N SER A 115 8.95 -9.04 0.45
CA SER A 115 9.55 -8.92 1.79
C SER A 115 11.06 -8.82 1.66
N ALA A 116 11.70 -8.00 2.49
CA ALA A 116 13.16 -8.04 2.63
C ALA A 116 13.58 -9.43 3.12
N VAL A 117 14.67 -9.96 2.57
CA VAL A 117 15.25 -11.22 3.04
C VAL A 117 15.75 -11.03 4.48
N SER A 118 15.15 -11.76 5.43
CA SER A 118 15.39 -11.56 6.87
C SER A 118 16.78 -12.00 7.35
N LYS A 119 17.37 -12.97 6.66
CA LYS A 119 18.74 -13.45 6.87
C LYS A 119 19.46 -13.32 5.54
N VAL A 120 20.16 -12.21 5.35
CA VAL A 120 21.10 -12.08 4.22
C VAL A 120 22.39 -12.76 4.68
N PRO A 121 22.76 -13.95 4.16
CA PRO A 121 24.12 -14.45 4.32
C PRO A 121 25.09 -13.31 4.04
N SER A 122 26.12 -13.17 4.88
CA SER A 122 27.16 -12.14 4.73
C SER A 122 27.81 -12.13 3.34
N ASP A 123 27.64 -13.23 2.61
CA ASP A 123 28.31 -13.52 1.35
C ASP A 123 27.33 -13.57 0.16
N ILE A 124 26.08 -13.07 0.30
CA ILE A 124 25.13 -13.05 -0.82
C ILE A 124 25.78 -12.35 -2.02
N LYS A 125 25.97 -13.12 -3.09
CA LYS A 125 26.52 -12.62 -4.34
C LYS A 125 25.40 -12.07 -5.21
N LEU A 126 25.55 -10.81 -5.61
CA LEU A 126 24.65 -10.22 -6.60
C LEU A 126 24.76 -11.02 -7.92
N PRO A 127 23.65 -11.55 -8.47
CA PRO A 127 23.68 -12.26 -9.74
C PRO A 127 24.30 -11.41 -10.86
N GLN A 128 25.21 -11.99 -11.65
CA GLN A 128 25.98 -11.22 -12.65
C GLN A 128 25.11 -10.46 -13.67
N ASP A 129 23.96 -11.02 -14.03
CA ASP A 129 22.98 -10.38 -14.92
C ASP A 129 22.34 -9.15 -14.28
N ILE A 130 22.04 -9.18 -12.97
CA ILE A 130 21.60 -7.99 -12.23
C ILE A 130 22.78 -7.01 -12.08
N TYR A 131 23.98 -7.51 -11.75
CA TYR A 131 25.18 -6.69 -11.62
C TYR A 131 25.47 -5.86 -12.88
N ASN A 132 25.26 -6.43 -14.06
CA ASN A 132 25.48 -5.77 -15.35
C ASN A 132 24.40 -4.73 -15.69
N ARG A 133 23.21 -4.82 -15.09
CA ARG A 133 22.08 -3.88 -15.31
C ARG A 133 22.16 -2.62 -14.43
N VAL A 134 22.99 -2.64 -13.39
CA VAL A 134 23.05 -1.60 -12.35
C VAL A 134 24.42 -0.93 -12.34
N LYS A 135 24.45 0.41 -12.35
CA LYS A 135 25.71 1.18 -12.36
C LYS A 135 26.33 1.23 -10.95
N GLY A 136 27.66 1.40 -10.88
CA GLY A 136 28.47 1.33 -9.64
C GLY A 136 27.77 1.73 -8.34
N VAL A 137 27.54 3.03 -8.13
CA VAL A 137 26.93 3.60 -6.90
C VAL A 137 25.47 3.17 -6.66
N GLN A 138 24.76 2.69 -7.68
CA GLN A 138 23.38 2.21 -7.51
C GLN A 138 23.34 0.84 -6.84
N LYS A 139 24.44 0.07 -6.86
CA LYS A 139 24.51 -1.27 -6.25
C LYS A 139 24.32 -1.23 -4.74
N GLU A 140 24.75 -0.15 -4.08
CA GLU A 140 24.55 0.09 -2.64
C GLU A 140 23.07 0.31 -2.28
N ARG A 141 22.21 0.55 -3.28
CA ARG A 141 20.77 0.77 -3.12
C ARG A 141 19.93 -0.45 -3.45
N LEU A 142 20.59 -1.60 -3.65
CA LEU A 142 19.93 -2.87 -3.94
C LEU A 142 19.53 -3.56 -2.64
N ILE A 143 18.27 -3.97 -2.56
CA ILE A 143 17.72 -4.69 -1.43
C ILE A 143 17.35 -6.10 -1.90
N PRO A 144 17.93 -7.17 -1.32
CA PRO A 144 17.51 -8.53 -1.62
C PRO A 144 16.10 -8.77 -1.07
N VAL A 145 15.20 -9.29 -1.91
CA VAL A 145 13.81 -9.51 -1.51
C VAL A 145 13.29 -10.87 -1.95
N GLU A 146 12.30 -11.36 -1.22
CA GLU A 146 11.42 -12.44 -1.63
C GLU A 146 10.17 -11.84 -2.26
N LYS A 147 9.86 -12.25 -3.49
CA LYS A 147 8.63 -11.86 -4.19
C LYS A 147 7.49 -12.79 -3.76
N HIS A 148 6.40 -12.21 -3.28
CA HIS A 148 5.17 -12.96 -2.98
C HIS A 148 4.35 -13.17 -4.26
N SER A 149 3.35 -14.04 -4.18
CA SER A 149 2.41 -14.22 -5.29
C SER A 149 1.67 -12.91 -5.57
N SER A 150 1.59 -12.53 -6.85
CA SER A 150 0.73 -11.41 -7.26
C SER A 150 -0.71 -11.89 -7.41
N GLY A 151 -1.66 -11.14 -6.88
CA GLY A 151 -3.09 -11.50 -6.94
C GLY A 151 -3.97 -10.34 -7.39
N ASN A 152 -5.06 -10.66 -8.07
CA ASN A 152 -6.16 -9.71 -8.29
C ASN A 152 -7.05 -9.73 -7.05
N VAL A 153 -7.31 -8.55 -6.48
CA VAL A 153 -8.11 -8.33 -5.27
C VAL A 153 -9.28 -7.43 -5.61
N THR A 154 -10.46 -7.80 -5.13
CA THR A 154 -11.75 -7.15 -5.39
C THR A 154 -12.42 -6.77 -4.08
N GLU A 155 -13.56 -6.07 -4.15
CA GLU A 155 -14.35 -5.72 -2.96
C GLU A 155 -14.89 -6.92 -2.18
N LYS A 156 -14.90 -8.11 -2.80
CA LYS A 156 -15.38 -9.36 -2.19
C LYS A 156 -14.31 -10.08 -1.38
N ASP A 157 -13.04 -9.77 -1.62
CA ASP A 157 -11.91 -10.42 -0.97
C ASP A 157 -11.62 -9.81 0.41
N GLU A 158 -11.04 -10.59 1.32
CA GLU A 158 -10.64 -10.08 2.65
C GLU A 158 -9.60 -8.95 2.55
N PRO A 159 -9.49 -8.06 3.57
CA PRO A 159 -8.46 -7.03 3.59
C PRO A 159 -7.05 -7.62 3.50
N CYS A 160 -6.19 -7.00 2.70
CA CYS A 160 -4.77 -7.31 2.67
C CYS A 160 -4.09 -6.68 3.89
N VAL A 161 -3.22 -7.43 4.55
CA VAL A 161 -2.49 -6.97 5.74
C VAL A 161 -1.00 -6.97 5.43
N LEU A 162 -0.36 -5.82 5.65
CA LEU A 162 1.09 -5.67 5.62
C LEU A 162 1.63 -5.51 7.04
N LYS A 163 2.84 -6.03 7.26
CA LYS A 163 3.56 -5.92 8.53
C LYS A 163 4.91 -5.25 8.29
N PRO A 164 5.58 -4.75 9.34
CA PRO A 164 6.90 -4.11 9.19
C PRO A 164 7.96 -4.96 8.47
N LYS A 165 7.84 -6.30 8.53
CA LYS A 165 8.79 -7.24 7.92
C LYS A 165 8.17 -8.15 6.85
N GLU A 166 6.88 -8.00 6.56
CA GLU A 166 6.14 -8.92 5.68
C GLU A 166 5.26 -8.12 4.71
N GLY A 167 5.49 -8.29 3.41
CA GLY A 167 4.74 -7.60 2.36
C GLY A 167 4.92 -6.09 2.38
N ASN A 168 6.01 -5.60 2.98
CA ASN A 168 6.26 -4.18 3.21
C ASN A 168 6.51 -3.39 1.93
N PHE A 169 7.02 -4.06 0.89
CA PHE A 169 7.15 -3.49 -0.43
C PHE A 169 5.99 -3.96 -1.29
N HIS A 170 5.28 -3.07 -1.97
CA HIS A 170 4.24 -3.49 -2.90
C HIS A 170 3.97 -2.50 -4.03
N GLU A 171 3.48 -3.05 -5.14
CA GLU A 171 2.92 -2.31 -6.26
C GLU A 171 1.43 -2.63 -6.36
N ILE A 172 0.61 -1.61 -6.61
CA ILE A 172 -0.84 -1.74 -6.72
C ILE A 172 -1.29 -1.15 -8.05
N CYS A 173 -1.88 -1.97 -8.91
CA CYS A 173 -2.33 -1.56 -10.25
C CYS A 173 -3.84 -1.72 -10.39
N ALA A 174 -4.55 -0.75 -10.96
CA ALA A 174 -5.96 -0.91 -11.31
C ALA A 174 -6.10 -1.85 -12.52
N VAL A 175 -7.05 -2.79 -12.45
CA VAL A 175 -7.29 -3.81 -13.48
C VAL A 175 -8.73 -3.75 -13.94
N GLY A 176 -8.94 -3.75 -15.27
CA GLY A 176 -10.28 -3.86 -15.86
C GLY A 176 -11.16 -2.62 -15.65
N GLY A 177 -10.60 -1.48 -15.23
CA GLY A 177 -11.32 -0.24 -14.97
C GLY A 177 -10.67 0.57 -13.87
N THR A 178 -11.40 1.56 -13.35
CA THR A 178 -11.03 2.28 -12.12
C THR A 178 -11.15 1.37 -10.91
N ALA A 179 -10.30 1.59 -9.90
CA ALA A 179 -10.37 0.90 -8.63
C ALA A 179 -10.31 1.88 -7.47
N ALA A 180 -10.88 1.51 -6.32
CA ALA A 180 -10.73 2.25 -5.09
C ALA A 180 -10.50 1.30 -3.92
N PHE A 181 -9.62 1.70 -3.01
CA PHE A 181 -9.37 0.97 -1.77
C PHE A 181 -9.23 1.94 -0.59
N LEU A 182 -9.69 1.49 0.58
CA LEU A 182 -9.40 2.10 1.87
C LEU A 182 -8.07 1.53 2.36
N ASP A 183 -7.20 2.38 2.87
CA ASP A 183 -5.94 1.99 3.48
C ASP A 183 -5.79 2.60 4.87
N ILE A 184 -5.26 1.81 5.80
CA ILE A 184 -4.95 2.22 7.16
C ILE A 184 -3.49 1.90 7.39
N LEU A 185 -2.67 2.89 7.71
CA LEU A 185 -1.24 2.73 7.97
C LEU A 185 -0.89 3.21 9.37
N ALA A 186 -0.12 2.42 10.10
CA ALA A 186 0.25 2.72 11.48
C ALA A 186 1.70 2.32 11.82
N PRO A 187 2.54 3.25 12.32
CA PRO A 187 2.29 4.69 12.39
C PRO A 187 2.15 5.30 10.98
N PRO A 188 1.67 6.56 10.83
CA PRO A 188 1.78 7.26 9.56
C PRO A 188 3.24 7.47 9.13
N TYR A 189 3.41 7.76 7.84
CA TYR A 189 4.67 8.28 7.31
C TYR A 189 5.10 9.57 8.04
N ASP A 190 6.40 9.84 8.04
CA ASP A 190 6.96 11.13 8.46
C ASP A 190 8.08 11.56 7.52
N MET A 191 8.48 12.84 7.57
CA MET A 191 9.54 13.35 6.70
C MET A 191 10.95 12.90 7.10
N ASN A 192 11.10 11.97 8.04
CA ASN A 192 12.39 11.60 8.62
C ASN A 192 12.68 10.10 8.41
N GLU A 193 12.18 9.25 9.30
CA GLU A 193 12.52 7.83 9.37
C GLU A 193 11.57 6.98 8.52
N ARG A 194 10.36 7.49 8.27
CA ARG A 194 9.30 6.82 7.55
C ARG A 194 8.92 7.63 6.33
N ASP A 195 9.91 7.91 5.48
CA ASP A 195 9.66 8.42 4.14
C ASP A 195 9.25 7.25 3.22
N CYS A 196 8.43 7.55 2.22
CA CYS A 196 8.00 6.57 1.21
C CYS A 196 9.04 6.51 0.10
N HIS A 197 9.67 5.35 -0.08
CA HIS A 197 10.67 5.15 -1.11
C HIS A 197 10.10 4.34 -2.28
N TYR A 198 10.61 4.61 -3.48
CA TYR A 198 10.21 3.91 -4.70
C TYR A 198 11.29 2.95 -5.18
N TYR A 199 10.87 1.88 -5.83
CA TYR A 199 11.76 0.79 -6.25
C TYR A 199 11.43 0.27 -7.65
N VAL A 200 12.43 -0.34 -8.28
CA VAL A 200 12.27 -1.14 -9.50
C VAL A 200 12.73 -2.58 -9.23
N PRO A 201 11.91 -3.60 -9.54
CA PRO A 201 12.31 -4.98 -9.35
C PRO A 201 13.29 -5.45 -10.43
N LEU A 202 14.33 -6.15 -10.00
CA LEU A 202 15.34 -6.79 -10.82
C LEU A 202 15.34 -8.28 -10.51
N GLU A 203 14.78 -9.06 -11.42
CA GLU A 203 14.68 -10.51 -11.29
C GLU A 203 15.79 -11.22 -12.09
N THR A 204 16.23 -12.38 -11.59
CA THR A 204 17.14 -13.29 -12.27
C THR A 204 16.52 -14.68 -12.42
N ASN A 205 16.74 -15.31 -13.57
CA ASN A 205 16.33 -16.70 -13.84
C ASN A 205 17.44 -17.72 -13.54
N LYS A 206 18.58 -17.27 -13.02
CA LYS A 206 19.72 -18.12 -12.71
C LYS A 206 19.38 -19.10 -11.59
N THR A 207 19.46 -20.40 -11.84
CA THR A 207 19.05 -21.45 -10.90
C THR A 207 19.93 -21.52 -9.65
N ASP A 208 21.21 -21.20 -9.78
CA ASP A 208 22.24 -21.18 -8.73
C ASP A 208 22.15 -19.97 -7.79
N SER A 209 21.31 -18.97 -8.09
CA SER A 209 21.15 -17.81 -7.23
C SER A 209 20.26 -18.10 -6.02
N GLU A 210 20.74 -17.83 -4.81
CA GLU A 210 19.95 -17.96 -3.57
C GLU A 210 18.80 -16.94 -3.52
N VAL A 211 19.03 -15.72 -4.01
CA VAL A 211 18.03 -14.63 -4.04
C VAL A 211 17.68 -14.28 -5.49
N LYS A 212 16.46 -14.60 -5.89
CA LYS A 212 15.97 -14.41 -7.27
C LYS A 212 15.53 -12.98 -7.60
N CYS A 213 15.27 -12.15 -6.60
CA CYS A 213 14.72 -10.80 -6.80
C CYS A 213 15.46 -9.76 -5.94
N TRP A 214 15.75 -8.62 -6.56
CA TRP A 214 16.35 -7.46 -5.91
C TRP A 214 15.56 -6.21 -6.23
N LEU A 215 15.39 -5.32 -5.25
CA LEU A 215 14.76 -4.02 -5.47
C LEU A 215 15.83 -2.94 -5.55
N LEU A 216 15.81 -2.16 -6.62
CA LEU A 216 16.67 -0.98 -6.76
C LEU A 216 15.89 0.27 -6.35
N ARG A 217 16.35 0.97 -5.30
CA ARG A 217 15.76 2.26 -4.89
C ARG A 217 15.94 3.31 -6.00
N THR A 218 14.87 4.01 -6.32
CA THR A 218 14.78 5.05 -7.35
C THR A 218 14.06 6.29 -6.82
N THR A 219 14.08 7.37 -7.60
CA THR A 219 13.16 8.49 -7.42
C THR A 219 11.73 8.08 -7.81
N PRO A 220 10.69 8.79 -7.31
CA PRO A 220 9.34 8.62 -7.80
C PRO A 220 9.32 8.71 -9.34
N PRO A 221 8.59 7.82 -10.03
CA PRO A 221 8.56 7.84 -11.48
C PRO A 221 7.74 9.04 -11.97
N SER A 222 8.13 9.65 -13.09
CA SER A 222 7.53 10.91 -13.57
C SER A 222 6.09 10.77 -14.07
N ASP A 223 5.61 9.54 -14.26
CA ASP A 223 4.24 9.20 -14.64
C ASP A 223 3.34 8.95 -13.43
N PHE A 224 3.83 9.17 -12.20
CA PHE A 224 3.06 9.00 -10.97
C PHE A 224 3.04 10.28 -10.14
N TRP A 225 1.84 10.73 -9.81
CA TRP A 225 1.56 11.74 -8.80
C TRP A 225 0.16 11.53 -8.24
N CYS A 226 -0.09 12.07 -7.06
CA CYS A 226 -1.42 12.07 -6.45
C CYS A 226 -1.99 13.48 -6.44
N GLU A 227 -3.28 13.60 -6.72
CA GLU A 227 -4.05 14.78 -6.32
C GLU A 227 -4.83 14.48 -5.03
N SER A 228 -5.23 15.51 -4.30
CA SER A 228 -6.05 15.37 -3.09
C SER A 228 -7.49 15.79 -3.37
N ALA A 229 -8.44 15.13 -2.72
CA ALA A 229 -9.84 15.55 -2.71
C ALA A 229 -10.43 15.47 -1.31
N ASP A 230 -11.46 16.29 -1.06
CA ASP A 230 -12.11 16.39 0.25
C ASP A 230 -12.96 15.16 0.56
N TYR A 231 -12.90 14.71 1.82
CA TYR A 231 -13.74 13.63 2.29
C TYR A 231 -15.17 14.10 2.58
N THR A 232 -16.14 13.52 1.87
CA THR A 232 -17.56 13.89 2.00
C THR A 232 -18.40 12.89 2.81
N GLY A 233 -17.77 11.82 3.32
CA GLY A 233 -18.44 10.75 4.06
C GLY A 233 -18.84 11.11 5.50
N PRO A 234 -19.26 10.13 6.32
CA PRO A 234 -19.58 10.36 7.73
C PRO A 234 -18.38 10.89 8.52
N LYS A 235 -18.60 11.91 9.37
CA LYS A 235 -17.55 12.46 10.23
C LYS A 235 -16.92 11.39 11.12
N VAL A 236 -15.60 11.45 11.27
CA VAL A 236 -14.83 10.61 12.19
C VAL A 236 -14.41 11.44 13.39
N SER A 237 -14.76 10.98 14.60
CA SER A 237 -14.34 11.57 15.86
C SER A 237 -13.49 10.56 16.64
N LEU A 238 -12.23 10.89 16.91
CA LEU A 238 -11.24 10.05 17.59
C LEU A 238 -11.12 10.39 19.07
#